data_AF-A0A0F9RLF8-F1
#
_entry.id   AF-A0A0F9RLF8-F1
#
_cell.length_a   1.000
_cell.length_b   1.000
_cell.length_c   1.000
_cell.angle_alpha   90.00
_cell.angle_beta   90.00
_cell.angle_gamma   90.00
#
_symmetry.space_group_name_H-M   'P 1'
#
loop_
_entity.id
_entity.type
_entity.pdbx_description
1 polymer ?
#
loop_
_entity_poly.entity_id
_entity_poly.type
_entity_poly.pdbx_seq_one_letter_code
_entity_poly.pdbx_strand_id
1 'polypeptide(L)'
;MKNPNRGASKDLLQRYKEASYERMRVELKCSVELLMRDFDMTWDDLGRLLGMSFAPSRGMSRADKIKWKVVDGRMTLSDLNTLAHLFSCEPYIIFRPRLPWIKS
;
A
#
# COMPACT_ATOMS: atom_id res chain seq x y z
N MET A 1 4.65 27.51 -12.42
CA MET A 1 3.24 27.06 -12.51
C MET A 1 2.34 28.04 -11.76
N LYS A 2 1.29 28.58 -12.39
CA LYS A 2 0.25 29.34 -11.68
C LYS A 2 -0.51 28.37 -10.78
N ASN A 3 -0.72 28.72 -9.51
CA ASN A 3 -1.51 27.90 -8.59
C ASN A 3 -2.91 27.66 -9.21
N PRO A 4 -3.26 26.42 -9.58
CA PRO A 4 -4.53 26.11 -10.27
C PRO A 4 -5.74 26.42 -9.39
N ASN A 5 -5.53 26.61 -8.08
CA ASN A 5 -6.58 26.83 -7.11
C ASN A 5 -6.75 28.32 -6.71
N ARG A 6 -6.08 29.24 -7.42
CA ARG A 6 -6.15 30.68 -7.12
C ARG A 6 -7.55 31.21 -7.45
N GLY A 7 -8.33 31.55 -6.43
CA GLY A 7 -9.71 32.06 -6.56
C GLY A 7 -10.82 31.06 -6.24
N ALA A 8 -10.48 29.81 -5.90
CA ALA A 8 -11.45 28.81 -5.46
C ALA A 8 -12.01 29.13 -4.06
N SER A 9 -13.31 28.88 -3.85
CA SER A 9 -13.92 28.98 -2.52
C SER A 9 -13.32 27.95 -1.56
N LYS A 10 -13.37 28.23 -0.24
CA LYS A 10 -12.85 27.31 0.79
C LYS A 10 -13.49 25.91 0.69
N ASP A 11 -14.78 25.85 0.37
CA ASP A 11 -15.51 24.58 0.23
C ASP A 11 -15.05 23.79 -0.99
N LEU A 12 -14.79 24.46 -2.11
CA LEU A 12 -14.28 23.82 -3.32
C LEU A 12 -12.85 23.29 -3.09
N LEU A 13 -12.01 24.08 -2.43
CA LEU A 13 -10.66 23.67 -2.01
C LEU A 13 -10.69 22.45 -1.09
N GLN A 14 -11.64 22.40 -0.16
CA GLN A 14 -11.81 21.29 0.77
C GLN A 14 -12.21 20.01 0.02
N ARG A 15 -13.19 20.08 -0.88
CA ARG A 15 -13.60 18.94 -1.72
C ARG A 15 -12.47 18.43 -2.61
N TYR A 16 -11.67 19.34 -3.20
CA TYR A 16 -10.52 18.93 -4.00
C TYR A 16 -9.45 18.23 -3.18
N LYS A 17 -9.21 18.68 -1.94
CA LYS A 17 -8.30 17.99 -1.02
C LYS A 17 -8.81 16.60 -0.70
N GLU A 18 -10.08 16.47 -0.32
CA GLU A 18 -10.71 15.18 -0.02
C GLU A 18 -10.63 14.21 -1.21
N ALA A 19 -10.96 14.68 -2.42
CA ALA A 19 -10.84 13.89 -3.64
C ALA A 19 -9.39 13.49 -3.95
N SER A 20 -8.42 14.36 -3.67
CA SER A 20 -6.99 14.07 -3.86
C SER A 20 -6.49 13.01 -2.88
N TYR A 21 -6.89 13.10 -1.60
CA TYR A 21 -6.58 12.10 -0.59
C TYR A 21 -7.20 10.74 -0.93
N GLU A 22 -8.46 10.74 -1.36
CA GLU A 22 -9.16 9.53 -1.77
C GLU A 22 -8.47 8.86 -2.97
N ARG A 23 -8.10 9.65 -3.99
CA ARG A 23 -7.36 9.12 -5.13
C ARG A 23 -6.02 8.51 -4.70
N MET A 24 -5.25 9.22 -3.87
CA MET A 24 -3.96 8.72 -3.38
C MET A 24 -4.11 7.42 -2.57
N ARG A 25 -5.18 7.30 -1.78
CA ARG A 25 -5.52 6.09 -1.02
C ARG A 25 -5.78 4.89 -1.93
N VAL A 26 -6.53 5.09 -3.01
CA VAL A 26 -6.81 4.04 -4.01
C VAL A 26 -5.52 3.62 -4.72
N GLU A 27 -4.72 4.58 -5.20
CA GLU A 27 -3.46 4.30 -5.90
C GLU A 27 -2.46 3.55 -5.02
N LEU A 28 -2.35 3.92 -3.74
CA LEU A 28 -1.52 3.22 -2.76
C LEU A 28 -1.97 1.76 -2.60
N LYS A 29 -3.27 1.53 -2.42
CA LYS A 29 -3.83 0.17 -2.31
C LYS A 29 -3.50 -0.66 -3.55
N CYS A 30 -3.76 -0.14 -4.74
CA CYS A 30 -3.46 -0.83 -6.00
C CYS A 30 -1.97 -1.15 -6.13
N SER A 31 -1.09 -0.21 -5.75
CA SER A 31 0.36 -0.42 -5.79
C SER A 31 0.80 -1.54 -4.83
N VAL A 32 0.25 -1.57 -3.61
CA VAL A 32 0.53 -2.64 -2.63
C VAL A 32 0.02 -4.00 -3.13
N GLU A 33 -1.19 -4.06 -3.69
CA GLU A 33 -1.75 -5.30 -4.25
C GLU A 33 -0.91 -5.83 -5.43
N LEU A 34 -0.41 -4.94 -6.29
CA LEU A 34 0.49 -5.31 -7.39
C LEU A 34 1.81 -5.87 -6.87
N LEU A 35 2.45 -5.18 -5.92
CA LEU A 35 3.68 -5.67 -5.30
C LEU A 35 3.46 -7.03 -4.64
N MET A 36 2.43 -7.16 -3.82
CA MET A 36 2.10 -8.44 -3.17
C MET A 36 1.92 -9.57 -4.18
N ARG A 37 1.25 -9.32 -5.31
CA ARG A 37 1.12 -10.31 -6.39
C ARG A 37 2.48 -10.68 -6.99
N ASP A 38 3.34 -9.71 -7.25
CA ASP A 38 4.67 -9.94 -7.82
C ASP A 38 5.57 -10.76 -6.86
N PHE A 39 5.34 -10.66 -5.55
CA PHE A 39 6.02 -11.45 -4.51
C PHE A 39 5.30 -12.74 -4.10
N ASP A 40 4.15 -13.07 -4.70
CA ASP A 40 3.30 -14.19 -4.29
C ASP A 40 2.94 -14.14 -2.78
N MET A 41 2.57 -12.95 -2.31
CA MET A 41 2.35 -12.63 -0.90
C MET A 41 0.85 -12.38 -0.61
N THR A 42 0.35 -12.95 0.49
CA THR A 42 -1.02 -12.67 0.95
C THR A 42 -1.09 -11.47 1.89
N TRP A 43 -2.30 -10.94 2.12
CA TRP A 43 -2.50 -9.88 3.11
C TRP A 43 -2.08 -10.31 4.51
N ASP A 44 -2.26 -11.59 4.84
CA ASP A 44 -1.84 -12.11 6.14
C ASP A 44 -0.31 -12.11 6.28
N ASP A 45 0.41 -12.49 5.22
CA ASP A 45 1.88 -12.44 5.16
C ASP A 45 2.41 -11.02 5.30
N LEU A 46 1.81 -10.06 4.59
CA LEU A 46 2.16 -8.66 4.71
C LEU A 46 1.95 -8.15 6.14
N GLY A 47 0.81 -8.48 6.74
CA GLY A 47 0.53 -8.15 8.14
C GLY A 47 1.58 -8.75 9.08
N ARG A 48 2.01 -10.00 8.83
CA ARG A 48 3.07 -10.66 9.61
C ARG A 48 4.40 -9.93 9.49
N LEU A 49 4.82 -9.54 8.28
CA LEU A 49 6.07 -8.82 8.02
C LEU A 49 6.08 -7.43 8.65
N LEU A 50 4.91 -6.80 8.74
CA LEU A 50 4.72 -5.52 9.44
C LEU A 50 4.61 -5.67 10.97
N GLY A 51 4.87 -6.87 11.51
CA GLY A 51 4.81 -7.13 12.95
C GLY A 51 3.41 -7.09 13.53
N MET A 52 2.35 -7.18 12.71
CA MET A 52 0.99 -7.26 13.21
C MET A 52 0.77 -8.60 13.89
N SER A 53 0.35 -8.55 15.16
CA SER A 53 0.06 -9.75 15.93
C SER A 53 -1.15 -10.48 15.35
N PHE A 54 -1.05 -11.81 15.34
CA PHE A 54 -2.21 -12.70 15.18
C PHE A 54 -3.01 -12.71 16.49
N ALA A 55 -3.53 -11.56 16.88
CA ALA A 55 -4.52 -11.48 17.94
C ALA A 55 -5.87 -11.33 17.25
N PRO A 56 -6.71 -12.37 17.18
CA PRO A 56 -8.10 -12.25 16.73
C PRO A 56 -8.90 -11.49 17.80
N SER A 57 -8.54 -10.24 18.05
CA SER A 57 -9.34 -9.33 18.84
C SER A 57 -10.50 -8.85 17.98
N ARG A 58 -11.73 -9.09 18.45
CA ARG A 58 -12.99 -8.64 17.82
C ARG A 58 -13.31 -9.29 16.46
N GLY A 59 -12.89 -10.54 16.24
CA GLY A 59 -13.25 -11.30 15.04
C GLY A 59 -12.60 -10.81 13.74
N MET A 60 -11.59 -9.95 13.83
CA MET A 60 -10.86 -9.42 12.67
C MET A 60 -9.54 -10.17 12.50
N SER A 61 -9.32 -10.78 11.34
CA SER A 61 -8.06 -11.45 11.04
C SER A 61 -6.93 -10.43 10.87
N ARG A 62 -5.68 -10.88 10.91
CA ARG A 62 -4.53 -10.00 10.63
C ARG A 62 -4.56 -9.47 9.20
N ALA A 63 -4.94 -10.28 8.22
CA ALA A 63 -5.21 -9.85 6.85
C ALA A 63 -6.23 -8.70 6.79
N ASP A 64 -7.33 -8.80 7.54
CA ASP A 64 -8.35 -7.75 7.58
C ASP A 64 -7.81 -6.46 8.21
N LYS A 65 -6.99 -6.57 9.26
CA LYS A 65 -6.37 -5.41 9.94
C LYS A 65 -5.46 -4.64 9.01
N ILE A 66 -4.55 -5.31 8.28
CA ILE A 66 -3.66 -4.63 7.34
C ILE A 66 -4.44 -4.07 6.16
N LYS A 67 -5.39 -4.84 5.61
CA LYS A 67 -6.22 -4.40 4.49
C LYS A 67 -7.01 -3.16 4.89
N TRP A 68 -7.60 -3.14 6.08
CA TRP A 68 -8.28 -1.97 6.62
C TRP A 68 -7.33 -0.79 6.85
N LYS A 69 -6.10 -1.02 7.33
CA LYS A 69 -5.11 0.05 7.54
C LYS A 69 -4.67 0.72 6.22
N VAL A 70 -4.45 -0.09 5.17
CA VAL A 70 -4.10 0.38 3.82
C VAL A 70 -5.29 1.06 3.16
N VAL A 71 -6.46 0.42 3.21
CA VAL A 71 -7.68 0.94 2.59
C VAL A 71 -8.14 2.20 3.30
N ASP A 72 -8.25 2.26 4.61
CA ASP A 72 -8.79 3.42 5.35
C ASP A 72 -7.79 4.59 5.47
N GLY A 73 -6.63 4.51 4.81
CA GLY A 73 -5.63 5.57 4.81
C GLY A 73 -4.99 5.82 6.18
N ARG A 74 -5.08 4.86 7.11
CA ARG A 74 -4.53 4.97 8.47
C ARG A 74 -3.08 4.49 8.57
N MET A 75 -2.38 4.44 7.44
CA MET A 75 -0.96 4.14 7.43
C MET A 75 -0.19 5.35 7.94
N THR A 76 0.61 5.15 8.98
CA THR A 76 1.57 6.16 9.41
C THR A 76 2.73 6.21 8.44
N LEU A 77 3.52 7.29 8.46
CA LEU A 77 4.74 7.38 7.67
C LEU A 77 5.73 6.25 8.01
N SER A 78 5.76 5.82 9.28
CA SER A 78 6.57 4.68 9.71
C SER A 78 6.13 3.37 9.04
N ASP A 79 4.82 3.13 8.94
CA ASP A 79 4.29 1.96 8.23
C ASP A 79 4.65 2.00 6.74
N LEU A 80 4.57 3.17 6.10
CA LEU A 80 4.93 3.35 4.69
C LEU A 80 6.43 3.12 4.46
N ASN A 81 7.29 3.63 5.34
CA ASN A 81 8.72 3.37 5.27
C ASN A 81 9.04 1.88 5.47
N THR A 82 8.30 1.20 6.35
CA THR A 82 8.47 -0.24 6.58
C THR A 82 8.01 -1.04 5.37
N LEU A 83 6.87 -0.70 4.75
CA LEU A 83 6.44 -1.28 3.48
C LEU A 83 7.50 -1.10 2.39
N ALA A 84 8.01 0.12 2.22
CA ALA A 84 9.06 0.40 1.24
C ALA A 84 10.32 -0.43 1.50
N HIS A 85 10.71 -0.57 2.77
CA HIS A 85 11.82 -1.43 3.17
C HIS A 85 11.57 -2.90 2.83
N LEU A 86 10.40 -3.46 3.19
CA LEU A 86 10.05 -4.86 2.89
C LEU A 86 10.14 -5.17 1.39
N PHE A 87 9.59 -4.29 0.55
CA PHE A 87 9.61 -4.45 -0.90
C PHE A 87 10.94 -4.03 -1.56
N SER A 88 11.89 -3.42 -0.83
CA SER A 88 13.23 -3.10 -1.36
C SER A 88 14.31 -4.04 -0.85
N CYS A 89 14.11 -4.69 0.30
CA CYS A 89 15.10 -5.55 0.94
C CYS A 89 14.93 -7.04 0.66
N GLU A 90 13.91 -7.45 -0.09
CA GLU A 90 13.80 -8.80 -0.65
C GLU A 90 14.94 -9.05 -1.67
N PRO A 91 15.99 -9.83 -1.34
CA PRO A 91 17.10 -10.13 -2.26
C PRO A 91 16.61 -10.94 -3.49
N TYR A 92 15.41 -11.51 -3.40
CA TYR A 92 14.75 -12.22 -4.49
C TYR A 92 14.38 -11.33 -5.68
N ILE A 93 14.36 -10.00 -5.54
CA ILE A 93 14.13 -9.07 -6.66
C ILE A 93 15.34 -9.01 -7.61
N ILE A 94 16.55 -9.14 -7.05
CA ILE A 94 17.80 -9.03 -7.82
C ILE A 94 18.18 -10.39 -8.43
N PHE A 95 17.84 -11.50 -7.75
CA PHE A 95 18.33 -12.83 -8.12
C PHE A 95 17.29 -13.82 -8.67
N ARG A 96 16.00 -13.48 -8.79
CA ARG A 96 15.10 -14.38 -9.54
C ARG A 96 15.45 -14.29 -11.04
N PRO A 97 15.92 -15.38 -11.67
CA PRO A 97 15.86 -15.48 -13.11
C PRO A 97 14.38 -15.43 -13.45
N ARG A 98 13.96 -14.45 -14.24
CA ARG A 98 12.68 -14.54 -14.95
C ARG A 98 12.76 -15.82 -15.79
N LEU A 99 12.15 -16.92 -15.35
CA LEU A 99 12.13 -18.20 -16.07
C LEU A 99 11.65 -18.01 -17.53
N PRO A 100 12.11 -18.84 -18.49
CA PRO A 100 13.49 -18.95 -18.94
C PRO A 100 13.62 -18.50 -20.41
N TRP A 101 14.81 -18.05 -20.82
CA TRP A 101 15.17 -17.87 -22.25
C TRP A 101 15.41 -19.23 -22.97
N ILE A 102 14.64 -20.27 -22.65
CA ILE A 102 14.70 -21.54 -23.37
C ILE A 102 13.47 -21.58 -24.28
N LYS A 103 13.65 -21.08 -25.50
CA LYS A 103 12.87 -21.54 -26.64
C LYS A 103 13.34 -22.97 -26.93
N SER A 104 12.51 -23.95 -26.62
CA SER A 104 12.53 -25.25 -27.30
C SER A 104 11.70 -25.16 -28.57
#